data_AF-A0A2D6TLC0-F1
#
_entry.id   AF-A0A2D6TLC0-F1
#
_cell.length_a   1.000
_cell.length_b   1.000
_cell.length_c   1.000
_cell.angle_alpha   90.00
_cell.angle_beta   90.00
_cell.angle_gamma   90.00
#
_symmetry.space_group_name_H-M   'P 1'
#
loop_
_entity.id
_entity.type
_entity.pdbx_description
1 polymer ?
#
loop_
_entity_poly.entity_id
_entity_poly.type
_entity_poly.pdbx_seq_one_letter_code
_entity_poly.pdbx_strand_id
1 'polypeptide(L)'
;MLKHYKKQSHEIGVYLWIWGLLFVFSFFSYMVDYLNFEGTFRWTLIVIFMLSKAALIMAIFMHLFWERYAIVNVLLWPMTLMLLFVGIMAAESEYTLFTRLFYFIAGS
;
A
#
# COMPACT_ATOMS: atom_id res chain seq x y z
N MET A 1 -50.07 9.43 -16.28
CA MET A 1 -49.22 10.09 -15.25
C MET A 1 -47.97 9.24 -15.05
N LEU A 2 -47.02 9.30 -16.00
CA LEU A 2 -45.79 8.49 -15.96
C LEU A 2 -44.78 9.20 -15.03
N LYS A 3 -44.52 8.60 -13.86
CA LYS A 3 -43.43 9.03 -12.98
C LYS A 3 -42.10 8.73 -13.69
N HIS A 4 -41.48 9.76 -14.25
CA HIS A 4 -40.09 9.68 -14.68
C HIS A 4 -39.21 9.41 -13.45
N TYR A 5 -38.61 8.22 -13.42
CA TYR A 5 -37.64 7.83 -12.42
C TYR A 5 -36.42 8.75 -12.58
N LYS A 6 -36.25 9.73 -11.68
CA LYS A 6 -35.01 10.53 -11.60
C LYS A 6 -33.88 9.54 -11.38
N LYS A 7 -33.11 9.27 -12.44
CA LYS A 7 -31.80 8.63 -12.33
C LYS A 7 -30.99 9.57 -11.43
N GLN A 8 -30.74 9.13 -10.21
CA GLN A 8 -30.05 9.89 -9.19
C GLN A 8 -28.62 10.11 -9.67
N SER A 9 -28.38 11.23 -10.35
CA SER A 9 -27.09 11.67 -10.90
C SER A 9 -26.12 12.13 -9.79
N HIS A 10 -26.22 11.57 -8.59
CA HIS A 10 -25.10 11.54 -7.67
C HIS A 10 -24.20 10.47 -8.26
N GLU A 11 -23.05 10.78 -8.85
CA GLU A 11 -21.79 10.49 -8.15
C GLU A 11 -20.56 11.02 -8.93
N ILE A 12 -20.72 11.68 -10.08
CA ILE A 12 -19.58 12.13 -10.90
C ILE A 12 -18.67 13.11 -10.14
N GLY A 13 -19.27 13.99 -9.33
CA GLY A 13 -18.55 14.96 -8.52
C GLY A 13 -17.73 14.31 -7.41
N VAL A 14 -18.21 13.19 -6.86
CA VAL A 14 -17.51 12.42 -5.83
C VAL A 14 -16.25 11.80 -6.44
N TYR A 15 -16.38 11.09 -7.56
CA TYR A 15 -15.22 10.52 -8.26
C TYR A 15 -14.17 11.57 -8.68
N LEU A 16 -14.59 12.73 -9.19
CA LEU A 16 -13.68 13.81 -9.56
C LEU A 16 -12.94 14.40 -8.34
N TRP A 17 -13.61 14.55 -7.20
CA TRP A 17 -12.99 15.01 -5.96
C TRP A 17 -11.92 14.04 -5.46
N ILE A 18 -12.23 12.74 -5.50
CA ILE A 18 -11.33 11.68 -5.03
C ILE A 18 -10.15 11.49 -5.97
N TRP A 19 -10.38 11.65 -7.27
CA TRP A 19 -9.32 11.70 -8.25
C TRP A 19 -8.36 12.88 -7.99
N GLY A 20 -8.90 14.06 -7.69
CA GLY A 20 -8.09 15.21 -7.27
C GLY A 20 -7.29 14.93 -5.98
N LEU A 21 -7.91 14.32 -4.97
CA LEU A 21 -7.23 13.91 -3.74
C LEU A 21 -6.08 12.91 -4.01
N LEU A 22 -6.30 11.90 -4.85
CA LEU A 22 -5.26 10.95 -5.25
C LEU A 22 -4.10 11.64 -5.99
N PHE A 23 -4.40 12.63 -6.82
CA PHE A 23 -3.39 13.43 -7.50
C PHE A 23 -2.54 14.23 -6.50
N VAL A 24 -3.18 14.90 -5.54
CA VAL A 24 -2.50 15.66 -4.48
C VAL A 24 -1.59 14.75 -3.65
N PHE A 25 -2.10 13.60 -3.19
CA PHE A 25 -1.29 12.62 -2.44
C PHE A 25 -0.10 12.09 -3.26
N SER A 26 -0.28 11.89 -4.56
CA SER A 26 0.82 11.45 -5.45
C SER A 26 1.87 12.54 -5.64
N PHE A 27 1.45 13.81 -5.75
CA PHE A 27 2.36 14.94 -5.81
C PHE A 27 3.18 15.09 -4.52
N PHE A 28 2.54 14.97 -3.36
CA PHE A 28 3.25 14.99 -2.08
C PHE A 28 4.26 13.84 -1.96
N SER A 29 3.90 12.62 -2.37
CA SER A 29 4.83 11.49 -2.38
C SER A 29 6.06 11.77 -3.24
N TYR A 30 5.88 12.39 -4.41
CA TYR A 30 6.99 12.74 -5.30
C TYR A 30 7.86 13.88 -4.72
N MET A 31 7.24 14.84 -4.02
CA MET A 31 7.96 15.94 -3.38
C MET A 31 8.89 15.45 -2.26
N VAL A 32 8.50 14.40 -1.52
CA VAL A 32 9.39 13.77 -0.52
C VAL A 32 10.69 13.26 -1.14
N ASP A 33 10.59 12.62 -2.32
CA ASP A 33 11.76 12.14 -3.04
C ASP A 33 12.58 13.30 -3.61
N TYR A 34 11.94 14.38 -4.08
CA TYR A 34 12.63 15.55 -4.61
C TYR A 34 13.43 16.31 -3.55
N LEU A 35 12.88 16.42 -2.34
CA LEU A 35 13.52 17.11 -1.21
C LEU A 35 14.72 16.34 -0.63
N ASN A 36 15.05 15.16 -1.17
CA ASN A 36 16.22 14.36 -0.80
C ASN A 36 16.40 14.25 0.73
N PHE A 37 15.32 13.97 1.45
CA PHE A 37 15.41 13.73 2.89
C PHE A 37 16.30 12.51 3.14
N GLU A 38 17.39 12.69 3.90
CA GLU A 38 18.28 11.61 4.29
C GLU A 38 17.78 10.88 5.54
N GLY A 39 18.06 9.57 5.60
CA GLY A 39 17.77 8.74 6.77
C GLY A 39 16.32 8.27 6.92
N THR A 40 15.90 8.06 8.17
CA THR A 40 14.65 7.38 8.55
C THR A 40 13.39 8.15 8.16
N PHE A 41 13.50 9.49 8.04
CA PHE A 41 12.38 10.36 7.65
C PHE A 41 11.83 10.00 6.27
N ARG A 42 12.70 9.78 5.28
CA ARG A 42 12.27 9.34 3.93
C ARG A 42 11.41 8.08 3.98
N TRP A 43 11.84 7.10 4.76
CA TRP A 43 11.15 5.82 4.87
C TRP A 43 9.76 5.98 5.49
N THR A 44 9.66 6.72 6.60
CA THR A 44 8.37 6.98 7.25
C THR A 44 7.39 7.75 6.35
N LEU A 45 7.87 8.78 5.65
CA LEU A 45 7.01 9.58 4.77
C LEU A 45 6.52 8.78 3.57
N ILE A 46 7.40 8.02 2.89
CA ILE A 46 6.99 7.17 1.75
C ILE A 46 5.93 6.14 2.18
N VAL A 47 6.15 5.46 3.31
CA VAL A 47 5.20 4.48 3.83
C VAL A 47 3.85 5.13 4.19
N ILE A 48 3.86 6.29 4.84
CA ILE A 48 2.65 7.04 5.16
C ILE A 48 1.89 7.41 3.89
N PHE A 49 2.55 7.97 2.88
CA PHE A 49 1.89 8.34 1.62
C PHE A 49 1.35 7.13 0.84
N MET A 50 2.07 6.00 0.86
CA MET A 50 1.60 4.75 0.27
C MET A 50 0.36 4.19 0.99
N LEU A 51 0.34 4.21 2.32
CA LEU A 51 -0.82 3.77 3.11
C LEU A 51 -2.02 4.70 2.92
N SER A 52 -1.81 6.03 2.92
CA SER A 52 -2.90 6.99 2.75
C SER A 52 -3.58 6.86 1.39
N LYS A 53 -2.82 6.72 0.29
CA LYS A 53 -3.44 6.54 -1.03
C LYS A 53 -4.17 5.20 -1.13
N ALA A 54 -3.63 4.13 -0.53
CA ALA A 54 -4.28 2.82 -0.50
C ALA A 54 -5.58 2.86 0.32
N ALA A 55 -5.58 3.52 1.49
CA ALA A 55 -6.76 3.72 2.32
C ALA A 55 -7.86 4.53 1.59
N LEU A 56 -7.48 5.57 0.84
CA LEU A 56 -8.42 6.34 0.01
C LEU A 56 -9.08 5.48 -1.07
N ILE A 57 -8.31 4.64 -1.77
CA ILE A 57 -8.84 3.72 -2.78
C ILE A 57 -9.76 2.68 -2.12
N MET A 58 -9.35 2.09 -1.00
CA MET A 58 -10.11 1.10 -0.25
C MET A 58 -11.46 1.64 0.25
N ALA A 59 -11.46 2.86 0.80
CA ALA A 59 -12.66 3.47 1.37
C ALA A 59 -13.72 3.80 0.30
N ILE A 60 -13.29 4.15 -0.91
CA ILE A 60 -14.16 4.79 -1.92
C ILE A 60 -14.36 3.91 -3.14
N PHE A 61 -13.29 3.43 -3.76
CA PHE A 61 -13.38 2.60 -4.95
C PHE A 61 -13.84 1.17 -4.64
N MET A 62 -13.38 0.62 -3.53
CA MET A 62 -13.72 -0.75 -3.14
C MET A 62 -14.92 -0.87 -2.21
N HIS A 63 -15.56 0.25 -1.81
CA HIS A 63 -16.78 0.29 -0.98
C HIS A 63 -16.80 -0.77 0.14
N LEU A 64 -15.67 -0.90 0.84
CA LEU A 64 -15.30 -2.04 1.69
C LEU A 64 -16.32 -2.35 2.80
N PHE A 65 -17.16 -1.37 3.15
CA PHE A 65 -18.16 -1.49 4.21
C PHE A 65 -19.36 -2.40 3.87
N TRP A 66 -19.61 -2.74 2.60
CA TRP A 66 -20.87 -3.39 2.19
C TRP A 66 -20.80 -4.91 1.91
N GLU A 67 -19.66 -5.46 1.49
CA GLU A 67 -19.45 -6.90 1.20
C GLU A 67 -18.28 -7.50 2.00
N ARG A 68 -18.59 -8.04 3.18
CA ARG A 68 -17.72 -7.96 4.37
C ARG A 68 -16.65 -9.07 4.49
N TYR A 69 -16.67 -10.09 3.63
CA TYR A 69 -15.81 -11.27 3.79
C TYR A 69 -14.94 -11.58 2.58
N ALA A 70 -15.48 -11.50 1.36
CA ALA A 70 -14.72 -11.80 0.15
C ALA A 70 -13.59 -10.77 -0.07
N ILE A 71 -13.86 -9.49 0.18
CA ILE A 71 -12.91 -8.40 -0.10
C ILE A 71 -11.78 -8.36 0.94
N VAL A 72 -12.10 -8.62 2.22
CA VAL A 72 -11.10 -8.73 3.28
C VAL A 72 -10.10 -9.85 2.97
N ASN A 73 -10.61 -11.01 2.54
CA ASN A 73 -9.78 -12.14 2.16
C ASN A 73 -8.92 -11.83 0.93
N VAL A 74 -9.50 -11.25 -0.13
CA VAL A 74 -8.77 -10.83 -1.35
C VAL A 74 -7.65 -9.83 -1.06
N LEU A 75 -7.78 -8.97 -0.05
CA LEU A 75 -6.73 -8.04 0.33
C LEU A 75 -5.67 -8.65 1.27
N LEU A 76 -6.11 -9.45 2.24
CA LEU A 76 -5.21 -10.05 3.24
C LEU A 76 -4.28 -11.10 2.63
N TRP A 77 -4.77 -11.90 1.68
CA TRP A 77 -3.97 -12.95 1.03
C TRP A 77 -2.69 -12.40 0.37
N PRO A 78 -2.75 -11.42 -0.56
CA PRO A 78 -1.56 -10.89 -1.20
C PRO A 78 -0.62 -10.19 -0.21
N MET A 79 -1.14 -9.45 0.77
CA MET A 79 -0.32 -8.79 1.79
C MET A 79 0.41 -9.80 2.69
N THR A 80 -0.28 -10.86 3.12
CA THR A 80 0.31 -11.91 3.97
C THR A 80 1.35 -12.72 3.19
N LEU A 81 1.08 -13.03 1.91
CA LEU A 81 2.04 -13.71 1.04
C LEU A 81 3.31 -12.88 0.82
N MET A 82 3.19 -11.56 0.62
CA MET A 82 4.36 -10.68 0.49
C MET A 82 5.21 -10.66 1.77
N LEU A 83 4.56 -10.56 2.94
CA LEU A 83 5.28 -10.60 4.23
C LEU A 83 5.97 -11.95 4.47
N LEU A 84 5.29 -13.05 4.17
CA LEU A 84 5.86 -14.39 4.25
C LEU A 84 7.10 -14.51 3.34
N PHE A 85 7.00 -14.06 2.09
CA PHE A 85 8.10 -14.08 1.14
C PHE A 85 9.33 -13.30 1.65
N VAL A 86 9.11 -12.07 2.15
CA VAL A 86 10.18 -11.27 2.75
C VAL A 86 10.78 -11.97 3.98
N GLY A 87 9.96 -12.60 4.82
CA GLY A 87 10.42 -13.34 6.00
C GLY A 87 11.30 -14.54 5.64
N ILE A 88 10.93 -15.32 4.63
CA ILE A 88 11.74 -16.44 4.13
C ILE A 88 13.08 -15.91 3.59
N MET A 89 13.07 -14.82 2.81
CA MET A 89 14.29 -14.22 2.25
C MET A 89 15.22 -13.68 3.34
N ALA A 90 14.67 -13.08 4.40
CA ALA A 90 15.44 -12.61 5.55
C ALA A 90 16.10 -13.79 6.30
N ALA A 91 15.38 -14.89 6.51
CA ALA A 91 15.93 -16.09 7.13
C ALA A 91 17.10 -16.66 6.32
N GLU A 92 16.95 -16.82 5.00
CA GLU A 92 18.02 -17.28 4.11
C GLU A 92 19.26 -16.38 4.14
N SER A 93 19.07 -15.06 4.28
CA SER A 93 20.18 -14.11 4.43
C SER A 93 20.98 -14.34 5.71
N GLU A 94 20.32 -14.64 6.83
CA GLU A 94 20.99 -14.95 8.10
C GLU A 94 21.76 -16.27 8.03
N TYR A 95 21.18 -17.32 7.43
CA TYR A 95 21.86 -18.60 7.21
C TYR A 95 23.10 -18.43 6.32
N THR A 96 23.02 -17.60 5.28
CA THR A 96 24.16 -17.28 4.41
C THR A 96 25.27 -16.54 5.16
N LEU A 97 24.92 -15.57 6.01
CA LEU A 97 25.90 -14.84 6.84
C LEU A 97 26.56 -15.75 7.87
N PHE A 98 25.78 -16.56 8.57
CA PHE A 98 26.29 -17.50 9.58
C PHE A 98 27.25 -18.50 8.97
N THR A 99 26.89 -19.08 7.83
CA THR A 99 27.72 -20.04 7.11
C THR A 99 29.03 -19.40 6.64
N ARG A 100 29.00 -18.17 6.11
CA ARG A 100 30.21 -17.43 5.73
C ARG A 100 31.13 -17.15 6.92
N LEU A 101 30.58 -16.75 8.06
CA LEU A 101 31.36 -16.53 9.29
C LEU A 101 31.97 -17.83 9.81
N PHE A 102 31.21 -18.93 9.78
CA PHE A 102 31.69 -20.24 10.18
C PHE A 102 32.85 -20.70 9.30
N TYR A 103 32.75 -20.59 7.97
CA TYR A 103 33.87 -20.93 7.07
C TYR A 103 35.08 -19.98 7.24
N PHE A 104 34.85 -18.70 7.55
CA PHE A 104 35.93 -17.74 7.78
C PHE A 104 36.70 -18.01 9.09
N ILE A 105 36.01 -18.51 10.13
CA ILE A 105 36.59 -18.80 11.46
C ILE A 105 37.13 -20.23 11.54
N ALA A 106 36.43 -21.21 10.98
CA ALA A 106 36.83 -22.63 11.03
C ALA A 106 37.78 -23.03 9.90
N GLY A 107 37.92 -22.20 8.86
CA GLY A 107 38.81 -22.41 7.72
C GLY A 107 40.18 -21.72 7.83
N SER A 108 40.54 -21.18 9.01
CA SER A 108 41.90 -20.77 9.37
C SER A 108 42.64 -21.88 10.12
#